data_AF-E7N419-F1
#
_entry.id   AF-E7N419-F1
#
_cell.length_a   1.000
_cell.length_b   1.000
_cell.length_c   1.000
_cell.angle_alpha   90.00
_cell.angle_beta   90.00
_cell.angle_gamma   90.00
#
_symmetry.space_group_name_H-M   'P 1'
#
loop_
_entity.id
_entity.type
_entity.pdbx_description
1 polymer ?
#
loop_
_entity_poly.entity_id
_entity_poly.type
_entity_poly.pdbx_seq_one_letter_code
_entity_poly.pdbx_strand_id
1 'polypeptide(L)'
;MTMIKHQMNSQLEVLKELQNLIDKADAAETTGDVPSEDIDHLRGYVEDMRRACKVAIALEEMLSPKQEKAAAKSEEKPAPKKKSRPKKKAEETPAPAPAPAPADEDDALDFLD
;
A
#
# COMPACT_ATOMS: atom_id res chain seq x y z
N MET A 1 -6.58 -0.80 -8.99
CA MET A 1 -6.27 -1.60 -7.79
C MET A 1 -5.10 -0.91 -7.12
N THR A 2 -5.34 -0.30 -5.98
CA THR A 2 -4.34 0.43 -5.21
C THR A 2 -3.29 -0.56 -4.66
N MET A 3 -2.05 -0.09 -4.52
CA MET A 3 -0.89 -0.94 -4.22
C MET A 3 -1.02 -1.66 -2.86
N ILE A 4 -1.67 -1.02 -1.89
CA ILE A 4 -1.87 -1.56 -0.55
C ILE A 4 -2.81 -2.77 -0.59
N LYS A 5 -3.91 -2.73 -1.35
CA LYS A 5 -4.85 -3.85 -1.45
C LYS A 5 -4.19 -5.09 -2.01
N HIS A 6 -3.36 -4.94 -3.05
CA HIS A 6 -2.63 -6.07 -3.61
C HIS A 6 -1.67 -6.68 -2.57
N GLN A 7 -0.87 -5.84 -1.91
CA GLN A 7 0.06 -6.27 -0.87
C GLN A 7 -0.65 -6.96 0.30
N MET A 8 -1.78 -6.41 0.78
CA MET A 8 -2.56 -7.01 1.85
C MET A 8 -3.17 -8.36 1.46
N ASN A 9 -3.57 -8.55 0.20
CA ASN A 9 -4.05 -9.85 -0.28
C ASN A 9 -2.92 -10.89 -0.34
N SER A 10 -1.74 -10.52 -0.83
CA SER A 10 -0.56 -11.40 -0.78
C SER A 10 -0.17 -11.74 0.66
N GLN A 11 -0.25 -10.78 1.58
CA GLN A 11 -0.01 -11.02 3.01
C GLN A 11 -1.03 -12.03 3.59
N LEU A 12 -2.31 -11.96 3.18
CA LEU A 12 -3.32 -12.93 3.61
C LEU A 12 -3.04 -14.36 3.12
N GLU A 13 -2.43 -14.52 1.95
CA GLU A 13 -1.99 -15.83 1.44
C GLU A 13 -0.84 -16.39 2.28
N VAL A 14 0.19 -15.58 2.56
CA VAL A 14 1.31 -15.98 3.41
C VAL A 14 0.83 -16.38 4.81
N LEU A 15 -0.06 -15.58 5.42
CA LEU A 15 -0.62 -15.89 6.74
C LEU A 15 -1.44 -17.17 6.75
N LYS A 16 -2.09 -17.51 5.62
CA LYS A 16 -2.80 -18.78 5.46
C LYS A 16 -1.83 -19.97 5.37
N GLU A 17 -0.73 -19.82 4.64
CA GLU A 17 0.31 -20.84 4.57
C GLU A 17 0.98 -21.07 5.93
N LEU A 18 1.24 -19.99 6.68
CA LEU A 18 1.77 -20.07 8.03
C LEU A 18 0.81 -20.79 8.98
N GLN A 19 -0.50 -20.48 8.92
CA GLN A 19 -1.50 -21.23 9.69
C GLN A 19 -1.48 -22.73 9.35
N ASN A 20 -1.41 -23.08 8.06
CA ASN A 20 -1.35 -24.48 7.64
C ASN A 20 -0.07 -25.17 8.12
N LEU A 21 1.05 -24.44 8.24
CA LEU A 21 2.29 -24.98 8.79
C LEU A 21 2.13 -25.30 10.28
N ILE A 22 1.53 -24.38 11.04
CA ILE A 22 1.20 -24.59 12.48
C ILE A 22 0.30 -25.81 12.62
N ASP A 23 -0.81 -25.88 11.87
CA ASP A 23 -1.75 -27.01 11.97
C ASP A 23 -1.11 -28.35 11.59
N LYS A 24 -0.15 -28.36 10.64
CA LYS A 24 0.63 -29.56 10.29
C LYS A 24 1.61 -29.94 11.39
N ALA A 25 2.27 -28.97 12.02
CA ALA A 25 3.19 -29.21 13.12
C ALA A 25 2.44 -29.77 14.34
N ASP A 26 1.27 -29.20 14.65
CA ASP A 26 0.38 -29.68 15.72
C ASP A 26 -0.11 -31.12 15.43
N ALA A 27 -0.58 -31.39 14.20
CA ALA A 27 -1.08 -32.71 13.82
C ALA A 27 0.01 -33.79 13.76
N ALA A 28 1.25 -33.40 13.46
CA ALA A 28 2.39 -34.30 13.45
C ALA A 28 2.98 -34.53 14.85
N GLU A 29 2.58 -33.73 15.86
CA GLU A 29 3.21 -33.67 17.19
C GLU A 29 4.74 -33.47 17.12
N THR A 30 5.23 -32.91 16.00
CA THR A 30 6.66 -32.68 15.73
C THR A 30 6.90 -31.20 15.60
N THR A 31 6.97 -30.54 16.73
CA THR A 31 7.37 -29.13 16.85
C THR A 31 8.87 -28.98 17.12
N GLY A 32 9.60 -30.10 17.25
CA GLY A 32 11.05 -30.11 17.47
C GLY A 32 11.40 -29.48 18.83
N ASP A 33 12.37 -28.57 18.82
CA ASP A 33 12.79 -27.81 20.01
C ASP A 33 11.99 -26.50 20.20
N VAL A 34 10.95 -26.24 19.41
CA VAL A 34 10.13 -25.04 19.54
C VAL A 34 9.18 -25.19 20.73
N PRO A 35 9.21 -24.28 21.72
CA PRO A 35 8.33 -24.35 22.87
C PRO A 35 6.87 -24.10 22.46
N SER A 36 5.94 -24.78 23.14
CA SER A 36 4.50 -24.67 22.85
C SER A 36 3.97 -23.24 22.99
N GLU A 37 4.53 -22.45 23.92
CA GLU A 37 4.16 -21.05 24.11
C GLU A 37 4.45 -20.20 22.85
N ASP A 38 5.58 -20.43 22.19
CA ASP A 38 5.93 -19.69 20.96
C ASP A 38 5.01 -20.06 19.79
N ILE A 39 4.52 -21.31 19.76
CA ILE A 39 3.56 -21.79 18.75
C ILE A 39 2.19 -21.16 18.99
N ASP A 40 1.74 -21.11 20.25
CA ASP A 40 0.49 -20.46 20.63
C ASP A 40 0.55 -18.95 20.34
N HIS A 41 1.68 -18.29 20.65
CA HIS A 41 1.92 -16.90 20.28
C HIS A 41 1.88 -16.69 18.77
N LEU A 42 2.52 -17.57 18.00
CA LEU A 42 2.52 -17.50 16.54
C LEU A 42 1.09 -17.67 15.98
N ARG A 43 0.31 -18.60 16.54
CA ARG A 43 -1.11 -18.81 16.17
C ARG A 43 -1.93 -17.54 16.42
N GLY A 44 -1.80 -16.94 17.60
CA GLY A 44 -2.47 -15.68 17.94
C GLY A 44 -2.06 -14.53 17.01
N TYR A 45 -0.76 -14.37 16.76
CA TYR A 45 -0.23 -13.35 15.85
C TYR A 45 -0.79 -13.50 14.43
N VAL A 46 -0.87 -14.72 13.90
CA VAL A 46 -1.42 -14.99 12.56
C VAL A 46 -2.88 -14.57 12.49
N GLU A 47 -3.69 -14.86 13.51
CA GLU A 47 -5.09 -14.45 13.54
C GLU A 47 -5.24 -12.92 13.54
N ASP A 48 -4.48 -12.24 14.38
CA ASP A 48 -4.52 -10.79 14.50
C ASP A 48 -4.07 -10.09 13.22
N MET A 49 -2.98 -10.56 12.61
CA MET A 49 -2.52 -10.02 11.32
C MET A 49 -3.52 -10.25 10.20
N ARG A 50 -4.21 -11.40 10.16
CA ARG A 50 -5.28 -11.63 9.16
C ARG A 50 -6.44 -10.66 9.35
N ARG A 51 -6.80 -10.32 10.58
CA ARG A 51 -7.82 -9.30 10.86
C ARG A 51 -7.34 -7.91 10.44
N ALA A 52 -6.11 -7.55 10.78
CA ALA A 52 -5.51 -6.28 10.39
C ALA A 52 -5.50 -6.07 8.87
N CYS A 53 -5.06 -7.07 8.09
CA CYS A 53 -5.07 -6.99 6.63
C CYS A 53 -6.48 -6.82 6.06
N LYS A 54 -7.49 -7.52 6.60
CA LYS A 54 -8.89 -7.37 6.16
C LYS A 54 -9.43 -5.97 6.45
N VAL A 55 -9.13 -5.43 7.63
CA VAL A 55 -9.54 -4.06 8.01
C VAL A 55 -8.84 -3.03 7.11
N ALA A 56 -7.55 -3.19 6.83
CA ALA A 56 -6.81 -2.31 5.93
C ALA A 56 -7.41 -2.30 4.52
N ILE A 57 -7.75 -3.48 3.97
CA ILE A 57 -8.45 -3.58 2.67
C ILE A 57 -9.79 -2.86 2.71
N ALA A 58 -10.59 -3.05 3.77
CA ALA A 58 -11.89 -2.38 3.90
C ALA A 58 -11.74 -0.86 3.98
N LEU A 59 -10.77 -0.35 4.73
CA LEU A 59 -10.46 1.08 4.80
C LEU A 59 -10.06 1.65 3.43
N GLU A 60 -9.23 0.92 2.69
CA GLU A 60 -8.81 1.31 1.35
C GLU A 60 -9.96 1.29 0.34
N GLU A 61 -10.89 0.35 0.45
CA GLU A 61 -12.12 0.33 -0.36
C GLU A 61 -13.06 1.49 -0.02
N MET A 62 -13.12 1.91 1.25
CA MET A 62 -13.87 3.09 1.67
C MET A 62 -13.24 4.39 1.17
N LEU A 63 -11.91 4.48 1.14
CA LEU A 63 -11.14 5.66 0.75
C LEU A 63 -10.90 5.77 -0.76
N SER A 64 -10.95 4.65 -1.49
CA SER A 64 -10.84 4.67 -2.94
C SER A 64 -12.10 5.30 -3.52
N PRO A 65 -12.00 6.44 -4.24
CA PRO A 65 -13.16 7.03 -4.88
C PRO A 65 -13.75 5.96 -5.81
N LYS A 66 -15.02 5.61 -5.61
CA LYS A 66 -15.78 4.79 -6.56
C LYS A 66 -15.54 5.43 -7.91
N GLN A 67 -14.72 4.80 -8.75
CA GLN A 67 -14.80 5.05 -10.17
C GLN A 67 -16.26 4.75 -10.52
N GLU A 68 -17.03 5.82 -10.67
CA GLU A 68 -18.28 5.81 -11.40
C GLU A 68 -18.02 4.95 -12.63
N LYS A 69 -18.61 3.76 -12.61
CA LYS A 69 -18.92 3.04 -13.82
C LYS A 69 -19.81 4.00 -14.60
N ALA A 70 -19.18 4.82 -15.43
CA ALA A 70 -19.83 5.63 -16.42
C ALA A 70 -20.79 4.68 -17.14
N ALA A 71 -22.08 4.89 -16.90
CA ALA A 71 -23.12 4.32 -17.71
C ALA A 71 -22.97 4.94 -19.11
N ALA A 72 -22.04 4.43 -19.91
CA ALA A 72 -21.94 4.75 -21.33
C ALA A 72 -22.99 3.91 -22.08
N LYS A 73 -24.26 4.14 -21.77
CA LYS A 73 -25.35 3.98 -22.73
C LYS A 73 -25.57 5.35 -23.37
N SER A 74 -24.94 5.56 -24.52
CA SER A 74 -25.64 6.13 -25.67
C SER A 74 -24.71 6.06 -26.88
N GLU A 75 -24.94 5.05 -27.72
CA GLU A 75 -24.75 5.21 -29.16
C GLU A 75 -25.68 6.35 -29.62
N GLU A 76 -25.13 7.45 -30.13
CA GLU A 76 -25.71 8.14 -31.30
C GLU A 76 -24.65 9.06 -31.95
N LYS A 77 -24.10 8.57 -33.06
CA LYS A 77 -23.72 9.22 -34.34
C LYS A 77 -23.22 10.70 -34.44
N PRO A 78 -22.50 11.05 -35.53
CA PRO A 78 -21.39 12.03 -35.48
C PRO A 78 -21.74 13.47 -35.90
N ALA A 79 -21.02 14.42 -35.26
CA ALA A 79 -20.45 15.73 -35.71
C ALA A 79 -21.32 16.74 -36.52
N PRO A 80 -21.11 18.09 -36.36
CA PRO A 80 -20.02 18.70 -37.13
C PRO A 80 -19.30 19.92 -36.50
N LYS A 81 -18.10 20.12 -37.06
CA LYS A 81 -17.12 21.20 -36.92
C LYS A 81 -17.70 22.63 -36.99
N LYS A 82 -17.27 23.53 -36.10
CA LYS A 82 -17.19 25.00 -36.31
C LYS A 82 -15.94 25.54 -35.57
N LYS A 83 -14.81 25.73 -36.26
CA LYS A 83 -14.26 27.02 -36.80
C LYS A 83 -14.32 28.20 -35.82
N SER A 84 -13.17 28.60 -35.23
CA SER A 84 -12.49 29.90 -35.47
C SER A 84 -11.50 30.34 -34.36
N ARG A 85 -10.25 30.57 -34.79
CA ARG A 85 -9.05 31.31 -34.27
C ARG A 85 -9.33 32.63 -33.50
N PRO A 86 -8.31 33.41 -33.00
CA PRO A 86 -6.96 33.15 -32.44
C PRO A 86 -6.61 33.95 -31.13
N LYS A 87 -5.54 33.50 -30.44
CA LYS A 87 -4.47 34.23 -29.69
C LYS A 87 -4.81 35.44 -28.78
N LYS A 88 -4.41 35.33 -27.51
CA LYS A 88 -3.60 36.38 -26.85
C LYS A 88 -2.42 35.75 -26.10
N LYS A 89 -1.23 36.29 -26.37
CA LYS A 89 0.07 36.02 -25.75
C LYS A 89 0.32 37.04 -24.63
N ALA A 90 1.39 36.77 -23.88
CA ALA A 90 2.14 37.62 -22.94
C ALA A 90 1.60 37.54 -21.50
N GLU A 91 2.42 37.36 -20.47
CA GLU A 91 3.77 37.93 -20.29
C GLU A 91 4.60 37.17 -19.22
N GLU A 92 5.89 37.01 -19.50
CA GLU A 92 7.08 36.87 -18.63
C GLU A 92 7.09 36.03 -17.34
N THR A 93 7.87 34.94 -17.39
CA THR A 93 8.79 34.55 -16.32
C THR A 93 10.07 35.41 -16.38
N PRO A 94 10.74 35.66 -15.23
CA PRO A 94 11.93 34.84 -14.97
C PRO A 94 12.07 34.42 -13.48
N ALA A 95 12.32 33.13 -13.25
CA ALA A 95 13.20 32.66 -12.17
C ALA A 95 14.66 32.87 -12.66
N PRO A 96 15.70 33.08 -11.82
CA PRO A 96 16.21 32.11 -10.83
C PRO A 96 16.76 32.86 -9.57
N ALA A 97 17.43 32.33 -8.56
CA ALA A 97 18.47 31.31 -8.46
C ALA A 97 18.82 31.08 -6.95
N PRO A 98 19.71 30.12 -6.63
CA PRO A 98 19.84 29.41 -5.37
C PRO A 98 20.93 29.98 -4.44
N ALA A 99 21.02 29.48 -3.19
CA ALA A 99 22.32 29.15 -2.59
C ALA A 99 22.20 28.15 -1.41
N PRO A 100 23.15 27.21 -1.25
CA PRO A 100 23.17 26.12 -0.27
C PRO A 100 24.09 26.38 0.95
N ALA A 101 23.78 25.70 2.08
CA ALA A 101 24.62 25.11 3.17
C ALA A 101 25.81 25.93 3.77
N PRO A 102 26.58 25.47 4.79
CA PRO A 102 26.42 24.37 5.77
C PRO A 102 26.64 24.84 7.25
N ALA A 103 26.28 24.02 8.23
CA ALA A 103 26.92 24.00 9.57
C ALA A 103 26.63 22.61 10.18
N ASP A 104 27.51 21.64 10.00
CA ASP A 104 28.74 21.36 10.77
C ASP A 104 28.42 20.65 12.11
N GLU A 105 29.21 19.60 12.35
CA GLU A 105 29.44 18.92 13.63
C GLU A 105 28.34 17.91 14.01
N ASP A 106 28.43 16.63 13.62
CA ASP A 106 29.42 15.65 14.11
C ASP A 106 29.45 15.57 15.65
N ASP A 107 28.27 15.53 16.27
CA ASP A 107 28.13 15.19 17.69
C ASP A 107 28.12 13.65 17.83
N ALA A 108 29.35 13.13 17.88
CA ALA A 108 29.80 12.00 18.70
C ALA A 108 28.77 10.89 18.99
N LEU A 109 28.72 9.88 18.12
CA LEU A 109 28.27 8.53 18.49
C LEU A 109 29.34 7.83 19.36
N ASP A 110 29.70 8.45 20.48
CA ASP A 110 30.57 7.87 21.52
C ASP A 110 29.71 7.30 22.65
N PHE A 111 28.84 6.34 22.32
CA PHE A 111 28.00 5.68 23.32
C PHE A 111 27.78 4.20 22.99
N LEU A 112 28.85 3.39 23.14
CA LEU A 112 28.87 2.19 23.99
C LEU A 112 30.23 1.48 23.85
N ASP A 113 31.11 1.75 24.81
CA ASP A 113 31.95 0.70 25.39
C ASP A 113 31.06 -0.18 26.30
#